data_AF-X6GDT1-F1
#
_entry.id   AF-X6GDT1-F1
#
_cell.length_a   1.000
_cell.length_b   1.000
_cell.length_c   1.000
_cell.angle_alpha   90.00
_cell.angle_beta   90.00
_cell.angle_gamma   90.00
#
_symmetry.space_group_name_H-M   'P 1'
#
loop_
_entity.id
_entity.type
_entity.pdbx_description
1 polymer ?
#
loop_
_entity_poly.entity_id
_entity_poly.type
_entity_poly.pdbx_seq_one_letter_code
_entity_poly.pdbx_strand_id
1 'polypeptide(L)' 'MTETPDIAEAAPITPSDIVAIRNARNWKRSNLAAYLGCNYTTVWRMENGKIAIDGAHRRLLHQLKPAA' A
#
# COMPACT_ATOMS: atom_id res chain seq x y z
N MET A 1 25.25 19.02 1.24
CA MET A 1 24.68 17.86 0.52
C MET A 1 23.47 17.46 1.33
N THR A 2 22.27 17.78 0.85
CA THR A 2 21.02 17.52 1.55
C THR A 2 20.82 16.01 1.69
N GLU A 3 20.86 15.52 2.92
CA GLU A 3 20.39 14.19 3.29
C GLU A 3 18.97 14.00 2.75
N THR A 4 18.85 13.21 1.70
CA THR A 4 17.59 12.56 1.34
C THR A 4 17.20 11.74 2.57
N PRO A 5 16.05 11.97 3.22
CA PRO A 5 15.60 11.09 4.28
C PRO A 5 15.41 9.72 3.63
N ASP A 6 16.38 8.85 3.91
CA ASP A 6 16.23 7.42 3.84
C ASP A 6 14.90 7.13 4.53
N ILE A 7 13.93 6.63 3.76
CA ILE A 7 12.66 6.11 4.27
C ILE A 7 12.99 4.84 5.06
N ALA A 8 13.70 5.03 6.17
CA ALA A 8 14.17 4.05 7.10
C ALA A 8 12.96 3.22 7.52
N GLU A 9 12.98 1.95 7.09
CA GLU A 9 12.29 0.86 7.75
C GLU A 9 10.79 1.08 8.02
N ALA A 10 10.07 1.71 7.08
CA ALA A 10 8.62 1.82 7.20
C ALA A 10 8.05 0.41 7.33
N ALA A 11 7.49 0.02 8.48
CA ALA A 11 7.15 -1.36 8.86
C ALA A 11 6.54 -2.19 7.69
N PRO A 12 6.83 -3.49 7.56
CA PRO A 12 6.31 -4.29 6.46
C PRO A 12 4.79 -4.15 6.36
N ILE A 13 4.29 -3.67 5.22
CA ILE A 13 2.86 -3.59 4.96
C ILE A 13 2.37 -5.03 4.81
N THR A 14 1.46 -5.45 5.68
CA THR A 14 0.84 -6.77 5.60
C THR A 14 -0.35 -6.73 4.64
N PRO A 15 -0.78 -7.88 4.09
CA PRO A 15 -2.02 -7.96 3.32
C PRO A 15 -3.24 -7.38 4.07
N SER A 16 -3.29 -7.58 5.39
CA SER A 16 -4.32 -7.03 6.27
C SER A 16 -4.29 -5.52 6.38
N ASP A 17 -3.10 -4.90 6.36
CA ASP A 17 -2.96 -3.43 6.32
C ASP A 17 -3.59 -2.85 5.06
N ILE A 18 -3.45 -3.52 3.91
CA ILE A 18 -4.04 -3.07 2.64
C ILE A 18 -5.56 -3.02 2.75
N VAL A 19 -6.16 -4.06 3.33
CA VAL A 19 -7.61 -4.13 3.58
C VAL A 19 -8.04 -3.03 4.55
N ALA A 20 -7.27 -2.80 5.62
CA ALA A 20 -7.53 -1.75 6.59
C ALA A 20 -7.47 -0.34 5.96
N ILE A 21 -6.44 -0.05 5.16
CA ILE A 21 -6.29 1.21 4.40
C ILE A 21 -7.50 1.42 3.49
N ARG A 22 -7.91 0.37 2.77
CA ARG A 22 -9.07 0.41 1.88
C ARG A 22 -10.35 0.72 2.64
N ASN A 23 -10.59 0.04 3.77
CA ASN A 23 -11.79 0.24 4.59
C ASN A 23 -11.79 1.61 5.29
N ALA A 24 -10.65 2.08 5.80
CA ALA A 24 -10.51 3.38 6.46
C ALA A 24 -10.87 4.54 5.52
N ARG A 25 -10.65 4.37 4.21
CA ARG A 25 -10.99 5.35 3.18
C ARG A 25 -12.33 5.09 2.49
N ASN A 26 -13.04 4.05 2.91
CA ASN A 26 -14.26 3.55 2.26
C ASN A 26 -14.07 3.31 0.74
N TRP A 27 -12.90 2.80 0.35
CA TRP A 27 -12.55 2.56 -1.04
C TRP A 27 -12.96 1.16 -1.51
N LYS A 28 -13.31 1.05 -2.79
CA LYS A 28 -13.35 -0.25 -3.48
C LYS A 28 -11.93 -0.63 -3.91
N ARG A 29 -11.69 -1.92 -4.15
CA ARG A 29 -10.40 -2.40 -4.68
C ARG A 29 -9.99 -1.69 -5.97
N SER A 30 -10.95 -1.37 -6.84
CA SER A 30 -10.71 -0.63 -8.08
C SER A 30 -10.15 0.78 -7.84
N ASN A 31 -10.61 1.47 -6.79
CA ASN A 31 -10.07 2.78 -6.41
C ASN A 31 -8.63 2.66 -5.90
N LEU A 32 -8.36 1.65 -5.07
CA LEU A 32 -7.02 1.39 -4.58
C LEU A 32 -6.07 0.99 -5.72
N ALA A 33 -6.57 0.20 -6.68
CA ALA A 33 -5.84 -0.20 -7.88
C ALA A 33 -5.46 1.03 -8.73
N ALA A 34 -6.42 1.93 -8.95
CA ALA A 34 -6.18 3.19 -9.67
C ALA A 34 -5.14 4.07 -8.96
N TYR A 35 -5.20 4.18 -7.62
CA TYR A 35 -4.21 4.93 -6.84
C TYR A 35 -2.81 4.33 -6.90
N LEU A 36 -2.73 3.00 -6.82
CA LEU A 36 -1.46 2.27 -6.90
C LEU A 36 -0.92 2.15 -8.34
N GLY A 37 -1.69 2.57 -9.35
CA GLY A 37 -1.35 2.40 -10.76
C GLY A 37 -1.29 0.93 -11.20
N CYS A 38 -2.04 0.05 -10.54
CA CYS A 38 -2.04 -1.38 -10.80
C CYS A 38 -3.44 -1.91 -11.14
N ASN A 39 -3.53 -3.18 -11.54
CA ASN A 39 -4.80 -3.81 -11.88
C ASN A 39 -5.57 -4.27 -10.63
N TYR A 40 -6.90 -4.35 -10.74
CA TYR A 40 -7.78 -4.89 -9.69
C TYR A 40 -7.29 -6.25 -9.16
N THR A 41 -6.90 -7.15 -10.07
CA THR A 41 -6.39 -8.49 -9.74
C THR A 41 -5.10 -8.42 -8.94
N THR A 42 -4.25 -7.42 -9.20
CA THR A 42 -3.00 -7.18 -8.45
C THR A 42 -3.33 -6.80 -7.00
N VAL A 43 -4.27 -5.88 -6.79
CA VAL A 43 -4.73 -5.51 -5.44
C VAL A 43 -5.31 -6.73 -4.71
N TRP A 44 -6.15 -7.51 -5.39
CA TRP A 44 -6.71 -8.74 -4.79
C TRP A 44 -5.60 -9.73 -4.41
N ARG A 45 -4.58 -9.92 -5.24
CA ARG A 45 -3.42 -10.78 -4.92
C ARG A 45 -2.63 -10.25 -3.74
N MET A 46 -2.43 -8.93 -3.64
CA MET A 46 -1.73 -8.30 -2.51
C MET A 46 -2.52 -8.48 -1.21
N GLU A 47 -3.83 -8.25 -1.21
CA GLU A 47 -4.72 -8.46 -0.05
C GLU A 47 -4.77 -9.94 0.41
N ASN A 48 -4.53 -10.89 -0.50
CA ASN A 48 -4.50 -12.33 -0.19
C ASN A 48 -3.07 -12.87 0.03
N GLY A 49 -2.04 -12.02 0.02
CA GLY A 49 -0.64 -12.43 0.18
C GLY A 49 -0.12 -13.34 -0.94
N LYS A 50 -0.74 -13.31 -2.12
CA LYS A 50 -0.36 -14.10 -3.30
C LYS A 50 0.77 -13.48 -4.11
N ILE A 51 1.11 -12.21 -3.85
CA ILE A 51 2.21 -11.49 -4.49
C ILE A 51 2.93 -10.64 -3.45
N ALA A 52 4.24 -10.51 -3.60
CA ALA A 52 5.04 -9.58 -2.80
C ALA A 52 4.67 -8.12 -3.14
N ILE A 53 4.65 -7.27 -2.11
CA ILE A 53 4.41 -5.84 -2.26
C ILE A 53 5.74 -5.17 -2.57
N ASP A 54 5.90 -4.73 -3.81
CA ASP A 54 7.10 -4.02 -4.24
C ASP A 54 7.30 -2.68 -3.51
N GLY A 55 8.54 -2.19 -3.47
CA GLY A 55 8.92 -0.95 -2.77
C GLY A 55 8.11 0.28 -3.17
N ALA A 56 7.76 0.42 -4.46
CA ALA A 56 6.94 1.53 -4.92
C ALA A 56 5.51 1.48 -4.33
N HIS A 57 4.87 0.30 -4.39
CA HIS A 57 3.54 0.09 -3.83
C HIS A 57 3.55 0.25 -2.31
N ARG A 58 4.58 -0.26 -1.63
CA ARG A 58 4.76 -0.11 -0.18
C ARG A 58 4.82 1.36 0.22
N ARG A 59 5.60 2.17 -0.50
CA ARG A 59 5.71 3.62 -0.23
C ARG A 59 4.37 4.34 -0.36
N LEU A 60 3.60 4.04 -1.41
CA LEU A 60 2.25 4.59 -1.61
C LEU A 60 1.29 4.14 -0.50
N LEU A 61 1.32 2.86 -0.10
CA LEU A 61 0.48 2.34 0.97
C LEU A 61 0.81 2.98 2.33
N HIS A 62 2.08 3.28 2.61
CA HIS A 62 2.48 4.02 3.81
C HIS A 62 1.94 5.46 3.83
N GLN A 63 1.91 6.15 2.68
CA GLN A 63 1.29 7.48 2.60
C GLN A 63 -0.22 7.46 2.87
N LEU A 64 -0.87 6.33 2.58
CA LEU A 64 -2.31 6.16 2.82
C LEU A 64 -2.65 5.76 4.25
N LYS A 65 -1.70 5.19 5.00
CA LYS A 65 -1.87 4.78 6.38
C LYS A 65 -2.09 6.06 7.22
N PRO A 66 -3.24 6.22 7.90
CA PRO A 66 -3.45 7.39 8.73
C PRO A 66 -2.33 7.45 9.76
N ALA A 67 -1.71 8.64 9.93
CA ALA A 67 -0.83 8.88 11.05
C ALA A 67 -1.63 8.58 12.32
N ALA A 68 -1.18 7.58 13.08
CA ALA A 68 -1.74 7.26 14.39
C ALA A 68 -1.52 8.44 15.35
#